data_AF-A0A094HZH6-F1
#
_entry.id   AF-A0A094HZH6-F1
#
_cell.length_a   1.000
_cell.length_b   1.000
_cell.length_c   1.000
_cell.angle_alpha   90.00
_cell.angle_beta   90.00
_cell.angle_gamma   90.00
#
_symmetry.space_group_name_H-M   'P 1'
#
loop_
_entity.id
_entity.type
_entity.pdbx_description
1 polymer ?
#
loop_
_entity_poly.entity_id
_entity_poly.type
_entity_poly.pdbx_seq_one_letter_code
_entity_poly.pdbx_strand_id
1 'polypeptide(L)'
;MPFQFVDNNTPIDRAARRRIRSHVATGKNAGRTLVRPSRTKAAARETGARPIAAIVCVPRVVADARDVEAEEEGGCAIERMIGDRLSVFSFPEQGSVKARGIVQRAFSFVSRPFQPDDLQTSVDMSDVPTSMWVQFMFLDEAFFHCAIAASVTARNGLVVEKYDPKEAMRHLSQTFRLINERLSGNDAVSDETIAVVVILAQHERLRGHHREGLVHISGLERMVQLRGGVTALSRYRPGLTQKMFKVDLEYAMHQGTATRFSAEDIVPNSTALFGRFAGSEINYDTDMIDPRLSKHLSADLQTIFTEMNGLARLMNDACAGHCPRIKPYIFLDTVILLGYRLIQVSPLSGPRAFTRLENAVHMGLAVFLMALLRGLAMKVSNVPLVSELARSVARDHAGSEQVDKEVILWILFVGQTSAFGKADDEWFFPKMAETTRSLGINSWEDVSKVLATFPWVSDVHGKSGQALWYKSTFF
;
A
#
# COMPACT_ATOMS: atom_id res chain seq x y z
N MET A 1 -10.09 65.11 15.84
CA MET A 1 -10.38 64.50 14.52
C MET A 1 -10.16 65.55 13.45
N PRO A 2 -9.50 65.24 12.32
CA PRO A 2 -9.39 66.19 11.20
C PRO A 2 -10.77 66.39 10.54
N PHE A 3 -11.15 67.64 10.27
CA PHE A 3 -12.41 67.97 9.57
C PHE A 3 -12.25 67.76 8.06
N GLN A 4 -13.23 67.10 7.43
CA GLN A 4 -13.30 66.95 5.97
C GLN A 4 -14.51 67.72 5.45
N PHE A 5 -14.27 68.59 4.46
CA PHE A 5 -15.31 69.39 3.80
C PHE A 5 -15.68 68.75 2.45
N VAL A 6 -16.97 68.82 2.08
CA VAL A 6 -17.49 68.32 0.80
C VAL A 6 -17.80 69.52 -0.09
N ASP A 7 -17.17 69.58 -1.27
CA ASP A 7 -17.46 70.58 -2.29
C ASP A 7 -18.65 70.11 -3.16
N ASN A 8 -19.69 70.94 -3.26
CA ASN A 8 -20.94 70.63 -3.96
C ASN A 8 -20.97 71.10 -5.43
N ASN A 9 -19.90 71.72 -5.93
CA ASN A 9 -19.85 72.23 -7.30
C ASN A 9 -19.34 71.20 -8.32
N THR A 10 -19.04 69.96 -7.89
CA THR A 10 -18.66 68.84 -8.78
C THR A 10 -19.49 67.57 -8.49
N PRO A 11 -19.70 66.69 -9.50
CA PRO A 11 -20.49 65.47 -9.31
C PRO A 11 -19.83 64.55 -8.28
N ILE A 12 -20.52 64.30 -7.16
CA ILE A 12 -19.99 63.48 -6.06
C ILE A 12 -19.80 62.03 -6.52
N ASP A 13 -18.56 61.56 -6.49
CA ASP A 13 -18.19 60.21 -6.90
C ASP A 13 -18.68 59.13 -5.91
N ARG A 14 -18.57 57.87 -6.33
CA ARG A 14 -19.04 56.71 -5.54
C ARG A 14 -18.26 56.53 -4.24
N ALA A 15 -17.00 56.99 -4.18
CA ALA A 15 -16.12 56.86 -3.03
C ALA A 15 -16.42 57.92 -1.95
N ALA A 16 -16.69 59.16 -2.35
CA ALA A 16 -17.17 60.25 -1.50
C ALA A 16 -18.56 59.92 -0.95
N ARG A 17 -19.48 59.38 -1.77
CA ARG A 17 -20.80 58.90 -1.29
C ARG A 17 -20.68 57.81 -0.22
N ARG A 18 -19.73 56.87 -0.34
CA ARG A 18 -19.49 55.84 0.69
C ARG A 18 -18.97 56.43 1.99
N ARG A 19 -18.04 57.39 1.93
CA ARG A 19 -17.50 58.06 3.13
C ARG A 19 -18.56 58.89 3.84
N ILE A 20 -19.37 59.64 3.10
CA ILE A 20 -20.52 60.38 3.64
C ILE A 20 -21.51 59.44 4.33
N ARG A 21 -21.87 58.30 3.71
CA ARG A 21 -22.78 57.30 4.32
C ARG A 21 -22.20 56.66 5.57
N SER A 22 -20.91 56.31 5.56
CA SER A 22 -20.21 55.76 6.72
C SER A 22 -20.25 56.74 7.90
N HIS A 23 -19.96 58.02 7.63
CA HIS A 23 -19.89 59.05 8.66
C HIS A 23 -21.27 59.47 9.22
N VAL A 24 -22.31 59.45 8.38
CA VAL A 24 -23.72 59.72 8.79
C VAL A 24 -24.34 58.51 9.51
N ALA A 25 -23.86 57.29 9.24
CA ALA A 25 -24.36 56.06 9.87
C ALA A 25 -23.77 55.78 11.27
N THR A 26 -22.69 56.47 11.66
CA THR A 26 -21.97 56.26 12.93
C THR A 26 -22.76 56.60 14.21
N GLY A 27 -24.01 57.03 14.12
CA GLY A 27 -24.90 57.21 15.28
C GLY A 27 -26.22 56.42 15.24
N LYS A 28 -26.66 55.93 14.06
CA LYS A 28 -28.01 55.32 13.91
C LYS A 28 -28.06 53.79 14.07
N ASN A 29 -26.91 53.11 14.06
CA ASN A 29 -26.83 51.65 14.19
C ASN A 29 -25.99 51.17 15.38
N ALA A 30 -25.59 52.07 16.28
CA ALA A 30 -25.02 51.66 17.56
C ALA A 30 -26.11 50.92 18.37
N GLY A 31 -25.92 49.62 18.57
CA GLY A 31 -26.76 48.80 19.46
C GLY A 31 -28.03 48.18 18.86
N ARG A 32 -28.21 48.10 17.53
CA ARG A 32 -29.38 47.40 16.94
C ARG A 32 -29.00 46.08 16.27
N THR A 33 -29.38 44.97 16.90
CA THR A 33 -29.33 43.61 16.35
C THR A 33 -30.60 43.35 15.53
N LEU A 34 -30.47 43.26 14.21
CA LEU A 34 -31.57 42.84 13.32
C LEU A 34 -31.50 41.32 13.12
N VAL A 35 -32.39 40.61 13.82
CA VAL A 35 -32.69 39.20 13.59
C VAL A 35 -33.64 39.08 12.39
N ARG A 36 -33.34 38.22 11.42
CA ARG A 36 -34.31 37.79 10.39
C ARG A 36 -34.32 36.27 10.23
N PRO A 37 -35.50 35.60 10.13
CA PRO A 37 -35.61 34.14 10.08
C PRO A 37 -35.36 33.55 8.69
N SER A 38 -35.29 32.22 8.67
CA SER A 38 -34.57 31.37 7.72
C SER A 38 -35.28 30.96 6.42
N ARG A 39 -34.42 30.46 5.51
CA ARG A 39 -34.60 29.34 4.56
C ARG A 39 -35.46 29.58 3.31
N THR A 40 -34.95 29.06 2.19
CA THR A 40 -35.64 28.81 0.90
C THR A 40 -35.63 29.91 -0.19
N LYS A 41 -35.17 31.16 0.03
CA LYS A 41 -35.14 32.19 -1.05
C LYS A 41 -33.83 32.96 -1.29
N ALA A 42 -32.72 32.61 -0.62
CA ALA A 42 -31.39 33.15 -0.98
C ALA A 42 -30.59 32.23 -1.92
N ALA A 43 -31.17 31.10 -2.33
CA ALA A 43 -30.51 30.06 -3.14
C ALA A 43 -30.48 30.34 -4.66
N ALA A 44 -30.62 31.58 -5.13
CA ALA A 44 -30.76 31.83 -6.57
C ALA A 44 -29.93 32.98 -7.15
N ARG A 45 -29.21 33.78 -6.36
CA ARG A 45 -28.42 34.90 -6.91
C ARG A 45 -27.20 35.18 -6.07
N GLU A 46 -26.13 34.45 -6.33
CA GLU A 46 -24.78 35.00 -6.53
C GLU A 46 -23.80 33.85 -6.77
N THR A 47 -23.76 33.43 -8.04
CA THR A 47 -22.63 32.79 -8.68
C THR A 47 -21.37 33.65 -8.52
N GLY A 48 -20.39 33.13 -7.80
CA GLY A 48 -19.08 33.75 -7.59
C GLY A 48 -18.21 32.84 -6.71
N ALA A 49 -17.83 31.67 -7.24
CA ALA A 49 -16.97 30.74 -6.54
C ALA A 49 -15.58 31.38 -6.31
N ARG A 50 -15.27 31.67 -5.04
CA ARG A 50 -13.90 31.83 -4.56
C ARG A 50 -13.48 30.50 -3.91
N PRO A 51 -12.23 30.04 -4.07
CA PRO A 51 -11.79 28.82 -3.44
C PRO A 51 -11.74 29.05 -1.92
N ILE A 52 -12.50 28.25 -1.17
CA ILE A 52 -12.35 28.16 0.28
C ILE A 52 -11.06 27.38 0.50
N ALA A 53 -9.96 28.09 0.77
CA ALA A 53 -8.80 27.46 1.38
C ALA A 53 -9.26 26.87 2.72
N ALA A 54 -9.21 25.55 2.85
CA ALA A 54 -9.44 24.86 4.10
C ALA A 54 -8.27 25.18 5.04
N ILE A 55 -8.40 26.24 5.83
CA ILE A 55 -7.52 26.46 6.98
C ILE A 55 -8.02 25.51 8.07
N VAL A 56 -7.49 24.29 8.07
CA VAL A 56 -7.46 23.49 9.29
C VAL A 56 -6.43 24.17 10.18
N CYS A 57 -6.88 24.99 11.14
CA CYS A 57 -6.05 25.33 12.29
C CYS A 57 -5.91 24.06 13.14
N VAL A 58 -4.94 23.21 12.82
CA VAL A 58 -4.40 22.26 13.78
C VAL A 58 -3.66 23.11 14.82
N PRO A 59 -3.99 23.02 16.14
CA PRO A 59 -3.13 23.61 17.15
C PRO A 59 -1.73 23.05 16.96
N ARG A 60 -0.77 23.95 16.74
CA ARG A 60 0.62 23.62 16.49
C ARG A 60 1.25 23.09 17.79
N VAL A 61 0.97 21.85 18.16
CA VAL A 61 1.65 21.19 19.29
C VAL A 61 2.91 20.52 18.75
N VAL A 62 3.91 21.32 18.41
CA VAL A 62 5.32 20.88 18.40
C VAL A 62 6.18 22.08 18.76
N ALA A 63 6.55 22.17 20.03
CA ALA A 63 7.87 22.58 20.54
C ALA A 63 7.76 22.72 22.07
N ASP A 64 8.76 22.19 22.79
CA ASP A 64 8.93 22.23 24.24
C ASP A 64 8.06 21.29 25.08
N ALA A 65 8.38 20.00 24.98
CA ALA A 65 8.26 19.07 26.11
C ALA A 65 9.66 18.55 26.45
N ARG A 66 10.47 19.44 27.01
CA ARG A 66 11.54 19.05 27.93
C ARG A 66 11.20 19.73 29.26
N ASP A 67 11.08 18.89 30.28
CA ASP A 67 11.10 19.23 31.70
C ASP A 67 9.98 20.14 32.22
N VAL A 68 8.78 19.59 32.44
CA VAL A 68 7.93 19.97 33.58
C VAL A 68 7.12 18.75 34.04
N GLU A 69 7.42 18.24 35.24
CA GLU A 69 6.50 17.40 35.99
C GLU A 69 5.25 18.22 36.32
N ALA A 70 4.08 17.82 35.81
CA ALA A 70 2.82 18.49 36.11
C ALA A 70 1.84 17.47 36.71
N GLU A 71 1.45 17.76 37.94
CA GLU A 71 0.56 17.03 38.82
C GLU A 71 -0.81 16.75 38.17
N GLU A 72 -1.33 15.54 38.41
CA GLU A 72 -2.69 15.13 38.09
C GLU A 72 -3.68 15.89 38.98
N GLU A 73 -4.38 16.89 38.45
CA GLU A 73 -5.71 17.27 38.95
C GLU A 73 -6.48 18.12 37.93
N GLY A 74 -7.62 17.60 37.47
CA GLY A 74 -8.54 18.34 36.60
C GLY A 74 -9.18 17.47 35.52
N GLY A 75 -10.19 16.68 35.89
CA GLY A 75 -11.00 15.91 34.95
C GLY A 75 -11.70 16.81 33.93
N CYS A 76 -11.14 16.91 32.73
CA CYS A 76 -11.84 17.49 31.59
C CYS A 76 -12.89 16.48 31.13
N ALA A 77 -14.16 16.71 31.49
CA ALA A 77 -15.26 15.89 31.04
C ALA A 77 -15.34 15.99 29.50
N ILE A 78 -14.92 14.91 28.82
CA ILE A 78 -15.08 14.77 27.38
C ILE A 78 -16.59 14.77 27.11
N GLU A 79 -17.11 15.86 26.55
CA GLU A 79 -18.50 15.94 26.13
C GLU A 79 -18.84 14.76 25.19
N ARG A 80 -20.03 14.19 25.40
CA ARG A 80 -20.52 13.06 24.61
C ARG A 80 -20.61 13.47 23.13
N MET A 81 -19.85 12.80 22.28
CA MET A 81 -19.79 13.06 20.84
C MET A 81 -21.18 12.96 20.21
N ILE A 82 -21.73 14.10 19.73
CA ILE A 82 -22.99 14.16 18.97
C ILE A 82 -22.64 14.16 17.47
N GLY A 83 -22.73 13.00 16.82
CA GLY A 83 -22.59 12.86 15.35
C GLY A 83 -21.69 11.70 14.92
N ASP A 84 -21.86 11.24 13.68
CA ASP A 84 -20.93 10.30 13.02
C ASP A 84 -19.54 10.95 12.94
N ARG A 85 -18.47 10.18 13.23
CA ARG A 85 -17.06 10.64 13.32
C ARG A 85 -16.58 11.50 12.15
N LEU A 86 -17.24 11.44 11.00
CA LEU A 86 -16.89 12.21 9.81
C LEU A 86 -17.76 13.47 9.56
N SER A 87 -18.76 13.72 10.40
CA SER A 87 -19.67 14.87 10.30
C SER A 87 -19.00 16.21 10.68
N VAL A 88 -17.85 16.15 11.35
CA VAL A 88 -17.08 17.32 11.82
C VAL A 88 -16.09 17.80 10.75
N PHE A 89 -15.81 16.96 9.74
CA PHE A 89 -14.85 17.28 8.67
C PHE A 89 -15.57 17.84 7.43
N SER A 90 -15.11 18.99 6.94
CA SER A 90 -15.62 19.58 5.71
C SER A 90 -14.95 18.92 4.50
N PHE A 91 -15.60 17.91 3.93
CA PHE A 91 -15.15 17.31 2.66
C PHE A 91 -15.64 18.12 1.45
N PRO A 92 -14.92 18.06 0.30
CA PRO A 92 -15.36 18.69 -0.95
C PRO A 92 -16.77 18.26 -1.40
N GLU A 93 -17.24 17.08 -0.98
CA GLU A 93 -18.53 16.51 -1.38
C GLU A 93 -19.46 16.21 -0.21
N GLN A 94 -20.27 17.20 0.17
CA GLN A 94 -21.28 17.06 1.24
C GLN A 94 -22.72 16.83 0.71
N GLY A 95 -22.90 16.71 -0.60
CA GLY A 95 -24.22 16.90 -1.23
C GLY A 95 -25.26 15.80 -1.00
N SER A 96 -24.89 14.55 -0.70
CA SER A 96 -25.85 13.45 -0.50
C SER A 96 -25.47 12.45 0.60
N VAL A 97 -26.48 11.80 1.20
CA VAL A 97 -26.28 10.73 2.20
C VAL A 97 -25.47 9.56 1.61
N LYS A 98 -25.73 9.22 0.35
CA LYS A 98 -25.02 8.17 -0.39
C LYS A 98 -23.53 8.51 -0.54
N ALA A 99 -23.21 9.74 -0.94
CA ALA A 99 -21.83 10.21 -1.08
C ALA A 99 -21.08 10.17 0.26
N ARG A 100 -21.70 10.66 1.35
CA ARG A 100 -21.11 10.58 2.70
C ARG A 100 -20.83 9.14 3.13
N GLY A 101 -21.75 8.22 2.86
CA GLY A 101 -21.55 6.80 3.17
C GLY A 101 -20.40 6.16 2.38
N ILE A 102 -20.12 6.61 1.14
CA ILE A 102 -18.97 6.14 0.36
C ILE A 102 -17.67 6.66 0.98
N VAL A 103 -17.61 7.96 1.28
CA VAL A 103 -16.46 8.61 1.93
C VAL A 103 -16.13 7.89 3.24
N GLN A 104 -17.13 7.68 4.10
CA GLN A 104 -16.95 7.00 5.38
C GLN A 104 -16.36 5.59 5.24
N ARG A 105 -16.85 4.84 4.26
CA ARG A 105 -16.37 3.48 4.02
C ARG A 105 -14.99 3.46 3.36
N ALA A 106 -14.66 4.45 2.54
CA ALA A 106 -13.31 4.64 2.01
C ALA A 106 -12.32 4.97 3.15
N PHE A 107 -12.65 5.90 4.04
CA PHE A 107 -11.84 6.18 5.23
C PHE A 107 -11.68 4.93 6.10
N SER A 108 -12.76 4.21 6.40
CA SER A 108 -12.68 2.95 7.14
C SER A 108 -11.74 1.94 6.47
N PHE A 109 -11.80 1.83 5.14
CA PHE A 109 -10.97 0.92 4.37
C PHE A 109 -9.49 1.34 4.36
N VAL A 110 -9.19 2.63 4.26
CA VAL A 110 -7.80 3.15 4.27
C VAL A 110 -7.21 3.15 5.69
N SER A 111 -8.00 3.47 6.71
CA SER A 111 -7.57 3.52 8.12
C SER A 111 -7.47 2.13 8.76
N ARG A 112 -8.29 1.18 8.33
CA ARG A 112 -8.25 -0.22 8.75
C ARG A 112 -8.37 -1.09 7.50
N PRO A 113 -7.29 -1.23 6.71
CA PRO A 113 -7.29 -2.19 5.64
C PRO A 113 -7.62 -3.58 6.20
N PHE A 114 -8.36 -4.37 5.43
CA PHE A 114 -8.82 -5.71 5.80
C PHE A 114 -7.66 -6.47 6.48
N GLN A 115 -7.81 -6.90 7.74
CA GLN A 115 -6.72 -7.57 8.42
C GLN A 115 -6.58 -8.98 7.83
N PRO A 116 -5.42 -9.33 7.25
CA PRO A 116 -5.19 -10.69 6.77
C PRO A 116 -5.04 -11.64 7.96
N ASP A 117 -6.00 -12.55 8.12
CA ASP A 117 -6.03 -13.53 9.23
C ASP A 117 -4.75 -14.38 9.31
N ASP A 118 -4.07 -14.54 8.18
CA ASP A 118 -2.86 -15.33 8.00
C ASP A 118 -1.54 -14.58 8.28
N LEU A 119 -1.60 -13.28 8.62
CA LEU A 119 -0.41 -12.49 9.02
C LEU A 119 -0.54 -11.84 10.41
N GLN A 120 -1.74 -11.78 11.01
CA GLN A 120 -1.97 -11.06 12.28
C GLN A 120 -1.16 -11.57 13.49
N THR A 121 -0.72 -12.82 13.41
CA THR A 121 0.05 -13.55 14.41
C THR A 121 1.55 -13.29 14.30
N SER A 122 2.07 -13.03 13.10
CA SER A 122 3.50 -12.70 12.87
C SER A 122 3.76 -11.20 12.71
N VAL A 123 2.75 -10.44 12.28
CA VAL A 123 2.85 -9.00 11.99
C VAL A 123 1.92 -8.21 12.90
N ASP A 124 2.46 -7.22 13.60
CA ASP A 124 1.69 -6.41 14.54
C ASP A 124 0.88 -5.32 13.83
N MET A 125 -0.36 -5.65 13.48
CA MET A 125 -1.29 -4.71 12.82
C MET A 125 -2.13 -3.89 13.81
N SER A 126 -1.83 -3.94 15.12
CA SER A 126 -2.68 -3.37 16.18
C SER A 126 -2.41 -1.89 16.45
N ASP A 127 -1.17 -1.43 16.23
CA ASP A 127 -0.72 -0.08 16.58
C ASP A 127 -0.17 0.66 15.36
N VAL A 128 -1.05 0.98 14.42
CA VAL A 128 -0.71 1.79 13.24
C VAL A 128 -1.12 3.23 13.53
N PRO A 129 -0.18 4.18 13.70
CA PRO A 129 -0.48 5.61 13.78
C PRO A 129 -1.37 6.04 12.60
N THR A 130 -2.12 7.14 12.73
CA THR A 130 -2.92 7.69 11.62
C THR A 130 -2.08 7.73 10.35
N SER A 131 -2.39 6.82 9.42
CA SER A 131 -1.59 6.56 8.25
C SER A 131 -1.33 7.86 7.48
N MET A 132 -0.10 8.07 6.99
CA MET A 132 0.24 9.21 6.12
C MET A 132 -0.79 9.38 4.99
N TRP A 133 -1.33 8.27 4.47
CA TRP A 133 -2.36 8.25 3.45
C TRP A 133 -3.70 8.81 3.93
N VAL A 134 -4.10 8.52 5.18
CA VAL A 134 -5.27 9.15 5.80
C VAL A 134 -5.05 10.65 5.94
N GLN A 135 -3.85 11.08 6.31
CA GLN A 135 -3.51 12.51 6.38
C GLN A 135 -3.64 13.17 5.00
N PHE A 136 -3.12 12.54 3.94
CA PHE A 136 -3.31 13.04 2.57
C PHE A 136 -4.79 13.14 2.16
N MET A 137 -5.66 12.22 2.60
CA MET A 137 -7.10 12.33 2.33
C MET A 137 -7.74 13.57 2.94
N PHE A 138 -7.17 14.12 4.02
CA PHE A 138 -7.66 15.35 4.64
C PHE A 138 -7.01 16.61 4.09
N LEU A 139 -5.74 16.52 3.70
CA LEU A 139 -4.93 17.67 3.31
C LEU A 139 -4.97 17.96 1.81
N ASP A 140 -5.29 16.98 0.98
CA ASP A 140 -5.16 17.08 -0.47
C ASP A 140 -6.41 16.61 -1.22
N GLU A 141 -7.00 17.50 -2.02
CA GLU A 141 -8.25 17.22 -2.75
C GLU A 141 -8.06 16.16 -3.85
N ALA A 142 -6.97 16.22 -4.62
CA ALA A 142 -6.70 15.25 -5.68
C ALA A 142 -6.52 13.85 -5.11
N PHE A 143 -5.78 13.76 -4.00
CA PHE A 143 -5.57 12.54 -3.23
C PHE A 143 -6.88 12.02 -2.62
N PHE A 144 -7.70 12.89 -2.03
CA PHE A 144 -9.01 12.51 -1.50
C PHE A 144 -9.85 11.79 -2.55
N HIS A 145 -10.01 12.38 -3.74
CA HIS A 145 -10.76 11.73 -4.81
C HIS A 145 -10.08 10.43 -5.27
N CYS A 146 -8.75 10.42 -5.41
CA CYS A 146 -8.01 9.26 -5.88
C CYS A 146 -8.16 8.07 -4.92
N ALA A 147 -8.01 8.33 -3.62
CA ALA A 147 -8.16 7.35 -2.56
C ALA A 147 -9.57 6.77 -2.50
N ILE A 148 -10.61 7.58 -2.70
CA ILE A 148 -11.99 7.07 -2.77
C ILE A 148 -12.18 6.18 -3.99
N ALA A 149 -11.72 6.59 -5.17
CA ALA A 149 -11.83 5.79 -6.39
C ALA A 149 -11.13 4.42 -6.24
N ALA A 150 -9.91 4.42 -5.69
CA ALA A 150 -9.16 3.20 -5.39
C ALA A 150 -9.85 2.32 -4.34
N SER A 151 -10.36 2.91 -3.26
CA SER A 151 -11.05 2.17 -2.18
C SER A 151 -12.35 1.53 -2.66
N VAL A 152 -13.15 2.27 -3.44
CA VAL A 152 -14.39 1.74 -4.05
C VAL A 152 -14.08 0.58 -4.98
N THR A 153 -13.05 0.72 -5.82
CA THR A 153 -12.64 -0.32 -6.77
C THR A 153 -12.14 -1.57 -6.06
N ALA A 154 -11.26 -1.41 -5.07
CA ALA A 154 -10.74 -2.52 -4.26
C ALA A 154 -11.88 -3.25 -3.52
N ARG A 155 -12.77 -2.51 -2.85
CA ARG A 155 -13.91 -3.10 -2.13
C ARG A 155 -14.87 -3.83 -3.08
N ASN A 156 -15.16 -3.27 -4.26
CA ASN A 156 -16.05 -3.92 -5.23
C ASN A 156 -15.52 -5.27 -5.72
N GLY A 157 -14.21 -5.52 -5.61
CA GLY A 157 -13.61 -6.85 -5.82
C GLY A 157 -13.73 -7.81 -4.62
N LEU A 158 -14.16 -7.32 -3.45
CA LEU A 158 -14.25 -8.10 -2.21
C LEU A 158 -15.67 -8.51 -1.83
N VAL A 159 -16.68 -7.72 -2.20
CA VAL A 159 -18.06 -7.89 -1.72
C VAL A 159 -19.00 -8.27 -2.86
N VAL A 160 -20.07 -9.00 -2.52
CA VAL A 160 -21.17 -9.33 -3.45
C VAL A 160 -21.93 -8.06 -3.83
N GLU A 161 -22.23 -7.19 -2.85
CA GLU A 161 -22.90 -5.91 -3.07
C GLU A 161 -21.91 -4.81 -3.47
N LYS A 162 -21.78 -4.64 -4.78
CA LYS A 162 -20.89 -3.64 -5.38
C LYS A 162 -21.50 -2.25 -5.33
N TYR A 163 -20.67 -1.25 -5.11
CA TYR A 163 -21.04 0.13 -5.37
C TYR A 163 -21.21 0.38 -6.86
N ASP A 164 -22.03 1.40 -7.17
CA ASP A 164 -22.17 1.92 -8.52
C ASP A 164 -20.79 2.31 -9.08
N PRO A 165 -20.33 1.69 -10.18
CA PRO A 165 -19.05 2.01 -10.82
C PRO A 165 -18.91 3.49 -11.17
N LYS A 166 -20.03 4.20 -11.38
CA LYS A 166 -20.05 5.63 -11.68
C LYS A 166 -19.43 6.47 -10.57
N GLU A 167 -19.50 6.03 -9.31
CA GLU A 167 -18.90 6.77 -8.19
C GLU A 167 -17.37 6.75 -8.26
N ALA A 168 -16.78 5.58 -8.52
CA ALA A 168 -15.33 5.47 -8.73
C ALA A 168 -14.89 6.32 -9.92
N MET A 169 -15.62 6.26 -11.05
CA MET A 169 -15.32 7.05 -12.24
C MET A 169 -15.40 8.56 -11.99
N ARG A 170 -16.40 9.01 -11.22
CA ARG A 170 -16.60 10.42 -10.89
C ARG A 170 -15.44 10.97 -10.06
N HIS A 171 -15.03 10.24 -9.03
CA HIS A 171 -13.84 10.59 -8.24
C HIS A 171 -12.58 10.54 -9.09
N LEU A 172 -12.38 9.51 -9.92
CA LEU A 172 -11.23 9.40 -10.80
C LEU A 172 -11.15 10.57 -11.81
N SER A 173 -12.28 11.00 -12.37
CA SER A 173 -12.34 12.17 -13.25
C SER A 173 -11.92 13.45 -12.54
N GLN A 174 -12.29 13.65 -11.26
CA GLN A 174 -11.83 14.79 -10.48
C GLN A 174 -10.33 14.71 -10.19
N THR A 175 -9.82 13.51 -9.86
CA THR A 175 -8.38 13.28 -9.70
C THR A 175 -7.60 13.70 -10.94
N PHE A 176 -8.01 13.26 -12.13
CA PHE A 176 -7.31 13.61 -13.37
C PHE A 176 -7.36 15.11 -13.66
N ARG A 177 -8.51 15.77 -13.44
CA ARG A 177 -8.61 17.23 -13.61
C ARG A 177 -7.62 17.97 -12.71
N LEU A 178 -7.63 17.66 -11.42
CA LEU A 178 -6.78 18.32 -10.42
C LEU A 178 -5.28 18.04 -10.66
N ILE A 179 -4.92 16.82 -11.04
CA ILE A 179 -3.52 16.47 -11.33
C ILE A 179 -3.03 17.16 -12.60
N ASN A 180 -3.84 17.23 -13.66
CA ASN A 180 -3.45 17.94 -14.88
C ASN A 180 -3.22 19.43 -14.64
N GLU A 181 -4.02 20.06 -13.77
CA GLU A 181 -3.82 21.43 -13.32
C GLU A 181 -2.47 21.58 -12.58
N ARG A 182 -2.13 20.65 -11.67
CA ARG A 182 -0.86 20.67 -10.90
C ARG A 182 0.38 20.43 -11.75
N LEU A 183 0.30 19.49 -12.69
CA LEU A 183 1.42 19.16 -13.59
C LEU A 183 1.82 20.34 -14.47
N SER A 184 0.92 21.31 -14.65
CA SER A 184 1.17 22.55 -15.39
C SER A 184 1.73 23.69 -14.52
N GLY A 185 1.91 23.46 -13.21
CA GLY A 185 2.31 24.48 -12.23
C GLY A 185 3.50 24.06 -11.36
N ASN A 186 3.69 24.76 -10.25
CA ASN A 186 4.85 24.57 -9.36
C ASN A 186 4.73 23.32 -8.47
N ASP A 187 3.53 22.77 -8.30
CA ASP A 187 3.24 21.61 -7.43
C ASP A 187 3.33 20.26 -8.18
N ALA A 188 3.86 20.26 -9.40
CA ALA A 188 3.95 19.08 -10.28
C ALA A 188 4.70 17.89 -9.66
N VAL A 189 5.60 18.15 -8.71
CA VAL A 189 6.40 17.13 -8.01
C VAL A 189 6.24 17.20 -6.50
N SER A 190 5.14 17.76 -5.99
CA SER A 190 4.88 17.78 -4.54
C SER A 190 4.73 16.35 -3.96
N ASP A 191 4.83 16.21 -2.64
CA ASP A 191 4.62 14.92 -1.96
C ASP A 191 3.22 14.36 -2.26
N GLU A 192 2.22 15.24 -2.28
CA GLU A 192 0.83 14.93 -2.57
C GLU A 192 0.65 14.48 -4.02
N THR A 193 1.29 15.16 -4.98
CA THR A 193 1.22 14.77 -6.40
C THR A 193 1.85 13.39 -6.62
N ILE A 194 3.02 13.12 -6.03
CA ILE A 194 3.64 11.79 -6.07
C ILE A 194 2.72 10.74 -5.43
N ALA A 195 2.15 11.04 -4.26
CA ALA A 195 1.21 10.18 -3.56
C ALA A 195 -0.02 9.83 -4.43
N VAL A 196 -0.58 10.81 -5.16
CA VAL A 196 -1.68 10.57 -6.10
C VAL A 196 -1.26 9.63 -7.22
N VAL A 197 -0.09 9.83 -7.84
CA VAL A 197 0.38 8.96 -8.93
C VAL A 197 0.66 7.53 -8.45
N VAL A 198 1.17 7.35 -7.23
CA VAL A 198 1.30 6.00 -6.61
C VAL A 198 -0.06 5.31 -6.51
N ILE A 199 -1.11 6.01 -6.05
CA ILE A 199 -2.45 5.42 -5.95
C ILE A 199 -3.09 5.21 -7.32
N LEU A 200 -2.83 6.06 -8.32
CA LEU A 200 -3.28 5.83 -9.70
C LEU A 200 -2.65 4.55 -10.30
N ALA A 201 -1.34 4.37 -10.13
CA ALA A 201 -0.66 3.14 -10.54
C ALA A 201 -1.26 1.89 -9.86
N GLN A 202 -1.57 2.00 -8.56
CA GLN A 202 -2.24 0.95 -7.80
C GLN A 202 -3.68 0.70 -8.28
N HIS A 203 -4.41 1.76 -8.66
CA HIS A 203 -5.78 1.68 -9.16
C HIS A 203 -5.85 0.98 -10.52
N GLU A 204 -4.97 1.33 -11.46
CA GLU A 204 -4.91 0.66 -12.77
C GLU A 204 -4.57 -0.83 -12.61
N ARG A 205 -3.69 -1.18 -11.66
CA ARG A 205 -3.40 -2.59 -11.33
C ARG A 205 -4.64 -3.33 -10.82
N LEU A 206 -5.42 -2.73 -9.92
CA LEU A 206 -6.66 -3.32 -9.42
C LEU A 206 -7.69 -3.59 -10.53
N ARG A 207 -7.64 -2.81 -11.62
CA ARG A 207 -8.51 -2.96 -12.80
C ARG A 207 -7.93 -3.90 -13.87
N GLY A 208 -6.71 -4.39 -13.68
CA GLY A 208 -6.00 -5.20 -14.67
C GLY A 208 -5.37 -4.41 -15.82
N HIS A 209 -5.38 -3.08 -15.75
CA HIS A 209 -4.88 -2.16 -16.78
C HIS A 209 -3.36 -1.90 -16.61
N HIS A 210 -2.57 -2.96 -16.70
CA HIS A 210 -1.15 -2.91 -16.36
C HIS A 210 -0.33 -2.03 -17.34
N ARG A 211 -0.76 -1.89 -18.59
CA ARG A 211 -0.05 -1.08 -19.60
C ARG A 211 -0.21 0.41 -19.31
N GLU A 212 -1.42 0.82 -18.94
CA GLU A 212 -1.76 2.18 -18.52
C GLU A 212 -1.03 2.51 -17.22
N GLY A 213 -1.02 1.56 -16.29
CA GLY A 213 -0.28 1.65 -15.04
C GLY A 213 1.22 1.94 -15.18
N LEU A 214 1.87 1.39 -16.21
CA LEU A 214 3.28 1.66 -16.49
C LEU A 214 3.57 3.13 -16.80
N VAL A 215 2.62 3.85 -17.40
CA VAL A 215 2.77 5.29 -17.65
C VAL A 215 2.92 6.05 -16.33
N HIS A 216 2.17 5.63 -15.30
CA HIS A 216 2.30 6.19 -13.95
C HIS A 216 3.65 5.86 -13.32
N ILE A 217 4.15 4.63 -13.50
CA ILE A 217 5.48 4.22 -12.99
C ILE A 217 6.60 5.05 -13.63
N SER A 218 6.58 5.24 -14.96
CA SER A 218 7.56 6.12 -15.63
C SER A 218 7.43 7.58 -15.19
N GLY A 219 6.20 8.04 -14.93
CA GLY A 219 5.95 9.36 -14.35
C GLY A 219 6.57 9.51 -12.96
N LEU A 220 6.41 8.52 -12.08
CA LEU A 220 6.99 8.51 -10.73
C LEU A 220 8.51 8.59 -10.77
N GLU A 221 9.16 7.77 -11.61
CA GLU A 221 10.61 7.81 -11.80
C GLU A 221 11.08 9.21 -12.18
N ARG A 222 10.39 9.86 -13.13
CA ARG A 222 10.72 11.22 -13.54
C ARG A 222 10.50 12.25 -12.43
N MET A 223 9.39 12.16 -11.68
CA MET A 223 9.11 13.06 -10.55
C MET A 223 10.20 12.96 -9.47
N VAL A 224 10.67 11.75 -9.17
CA VAL A 224 11.74 11.52 -8.19
C VAL A 224 13.07 12.12 -8.65
N GLN A 225 13.43 11.93 -9.92
CA GLN A 225 14.63 12.54 -10.50
C GLN A 225 14.62 14.06 -10.36
N LEU A 226 13.47 14.70 -10.61
CA LEU A 226 13.31 16.15 -10.46
C LEU A 226 13.44 16.64 -9.01
N ARG A 227 13.33 15.74 -8.02
CA ARG A 227 13.51 16.06 -6.59
C ARG A 227 14.89 15.69 -6.03
N GLY A 228 15.88 15.56 -6.90
CA GLY A 228 17.25 15.21 -6.51
C GLY A 228 17.45 13.72 -6.26
N GLY A 229 16.55 12.87 -6.79
CA GLY A 229 16.68 11.43 -6.76
C GLY A 229 16.04 10.76 -5.54
N VAL A 230 16.11 9.44 -5.56
CA VAL A 230 15.44 8.56 -4.60
C VAL A 230 16.01 8.67 -3.20
N THR A 231 17.34 8.80 -3.06
CA THR A 231 18.01 9.00 -1.76
C THR A 231 17.50 10.24 -1.04
N ALA A 232 17.24 11.32 -1.79
CA ALA A 232 16.63 12.51 -1.23
C ALA A 232 15.22 12.18 -0.72
N LEU A 233 14.34 11.64 -1.58
CA LEU A 233 12.95 11.29 -1.23
C LEU A 233 12.84 10.38 -0.02
N SER A 234 13.65 9.33 0.03
CA SER A 234 13.73 8.39 1.16
C SER A 234 14.08 9.07 2.48
N ARG A 235 14.92 10.11 2.47
CA ARG A 235 15.34 10.83 3.68
C ARG A 235 14.21 11.66 4.29
N TYR A 236 13.41 12.36 3.46
CA TYR A 236 12.36 13.26 3.97
C TYR A 236 10.97 12.61 4.04
N ARG A 237 10.66 11.61 3.19
CA ARG A 237 9.34 10.93 3.14
C ARG A 237 9.49 9.41 2.97
N PRO A 238 10.09 8.68 3.93
CA PRO A 238 10.36 7.24 3.81
C PRO A 238 9.09 6.40 3.54
N GLY A 239 7.96 6.75 4.17
CA GLY A 239 6.69 6.05 3.96
C GLY A 239 6.11 6.21 2.54
N LEU A 240 6.35 7.34 1.88
CA LEU A 240 5.95 7.56 0.49
C LEU A 240 6.86 6.76 -0.45
N THR A 241 8.18 6.83 -0.23
CA THR A 241 9.16 6.06 -1.01
C THR A 241 8.91 4.56 -0.92
N GLN A 242 8.62 4.03 0.27
CA GLN A 242 8.33 2.60 0.45
C GLN A 242 7.15 2.15 -0.42
N LYS A 243 6.08 2.96 -0.53
CA LYS A 243 4.93 2.62 -1.38
C LYS A 243 5.23 2.78 -2.87
N MET A 244 6.10 3.71 -3.24
CA MET A 244 6.62 3.83 -4.59
C MET A 244 7.42 2.59 -4.99
N PHE A 245 8.34 2.12 -4.15
CA PHE A 245 9.09 0.89 -4.42
C PHE A 245 8.18 -0.33 -4.47
N LYS A 246 7.18 -0.40 -3.59
CA LYS A 246 6.18 -1.48 -3.62
C LYS A 246 5.49 -1.54 -4.98
N VAL A 247 5.00 -0.40 -5.48
CA VAL A 247 4.26 -0.40 -6.74
C VAL A 247 5.18 -0.72 -7.93
N ASP A 248 6.41 -0.21 -7.96
CA ASP A 248 7.41 -0.57 -8.98
C ASP A 248 7.69 -2.09 -8.99
N LEU A 249 7.95 -2.70 -7.83
CA LEU A 249 8.14 -4.15 -7.69
C LEU A 249 6.93 -4.94 -8.20
N GLU A 250 5.72 -4.53 -7.85
CA GLU A 250 4.48 -5.20 -8.29
C GLU A 250 4.33 -5.17 -9.82
N TYR A 251 4.71 -4.06 -10.48
CA TYR A 251 4.72 -3.97 -11.95
C TYR A 251 5.86 -4.76 -12.59
N ALA A 252 7.03 -4.79 -11.97
CA ALA A 252 8.17 -5.59 -12.43
C ALA A 252 7.85 -7.09 -12.39
N MET A 253 7.26 -7.57 -11.29
CA MET A 253 6.82 -8.96 -11.16
C MET A 253 5.71 -9.32 -12.16
N HIS A 254 4.75 -8.41 -12.39
CA HIS A 254 3.66 -8.67 -13.34
C HIS A 254 4.14 -8.81 -14.78
N GLN A 255 5.14 -8.02 -15.19
CA GLN A 255 5.65 -8.03 -16.56
C GLN A 255 6.89 -8.92 -16.75
N GLY A 256 7.50 -9.31 -15.63
CA GLY A 256 8.78 -10.01 -15.58
C GLY A 256 9.95 -9.15 -16.05
N THR A 257 9.85 -7.83 -15.93
CA THR A 257 10.94 -6.91 -16.27
C THR A 257 11.83 -6.64 -15.06
N ALA A 258 12.97 -6.01 -15.28
CA ALA A 258 13.69 -5.35 -14.19
C ALA A 258 12.81 -4.27 -13.53
N THR A 259 13.09 -3.98 -12.25
CA THR A 259 12.56 -2.82 -11.53
C THR A 259 13.11 -1.53 -12.10
N ARG A 260 12.40 -0.41 -11.90
CA ARG A 260 12.88 0.92 -12.33
C ARG A 260 13.92 1.50 -11.40
N PHE A 261 13.84 1.14 -10.13
CA PHE A 261 14.86 1.44 -9.13
C PHE A 261 15.73 0.22 -8.86
N SER A 262 16.88 0.45 -8.25
CA SER A 262 17.81 -0.59 -7.82
C SER A 262 17.63 -0.88 -6.33
N ALA A 263 18.04 -2.04 -5.81
CA ALA A 263 17.96 -2.24 -4.36
C ALA A 263 19.02 -1.43 -3.59
N GLU A 264 20.08 -0.99 -4.27
CA GLU A 264 21.07 -0.03 -3.78
C GLU A 264 20.43 1.34 -3.47
N ASP A 265 19.33 1.68 -4.15
CA ASP A 265 18.53 2.89 -3.86
C ASP A 265 17.70 2.76 -2.56
N ILE A 266 17.35 1.53 -2.18
CA ILE A 266 16.48 1.24 -1.03
C ILE A 266 17.31 1.13 0.26
N VAL A 267 18.42 0.39 0.19
CA VAL A 267 19.23 0.00 1.36
C VAL A 267 19.62 1.15 2.29
N PRO A 268 20.06 2.33 1.82
CA PRO A 268 20.55 3.40 2.70
C PRO A 268 19.54 3.91 3.74
N ASN A 269 18.25 3.86 3.42
CA ASN A 269 17.17 4.33 4.30
C ASN A 269 16.19 3.21 4.67
N SER A 270 16.55 1.96 4.39
CA SER A 270 15.70 0.81 4.65
C SER A 270 15.61 0.56 6.16
N THR A 271 14.47 0.03 6.58
CA THR A 271 14.20 -0.57 7.90
C THR A 271 14.10 -2.10 7.82
N ALA A 272 14.36 -2.69 6.64
CA ALA A 272 14.30 -4.13 6.42
C ALA A 272 15.21 -4.92 7.36
N LEU A 273 14.75 -6.12 7.74
CA LEU A 273 15.48 -7.07 8.59
C LEU A 273 16.43 -7.96 7.79
N PHE A 274 16.12 -8.18 6.50
CA PHE A 274 16.86 -9.01 5.57
C PHE A 274 17.02 -8.28 4.21
N GLY A 275 18.02 -8.66 3.40
CA GLY A 275 18.28 -8.06 2.09
C GLY A 275 19.28 -6.91 2.09
N ARG A 276 19.89 -6.59 3.24
CA ARG A 276 20.91 -5.53 3.35
C ARG A 276 22.30 -6.11 3.09
N PHE A 277 22.97 -5.62 2.06
CA PHE A 277 24.29 -6.07 1.57
C PHE A 277 25.39 -6.33 2.60
N ALA A 278 25.36 -5.68 3.75
CA ALA A 278 26.22 -5.96 4.90
C ALA A 278 25.71 -5.14 6.10
N GLY A 279 25.58 -5.77 7.28
CA GLY A 279 25.64 -5.04 8.55
C GLY A 279 24.30 -4.81 9.28
N SER A 280 23.79 -5.87 9.88
CA SER A 280 23.44 -5.92 11.31
C SER A 280 23.13 -7.38 11.55
N GLU A 281 24.10 -8.10 12.13
CA GLU A 281 23.95 -9.44 12.67
C GLU A 281 22.81 -9.43 13.69
N ILE A 282 21.57 -9.54 13.23
CA ILE A 282 20.61 -10.26 14.03
C ILE A 282 21.08 -11.70 13.86
N ASN A 283 21.81 -12.16 14.88
CA ASN A 283 22.37 -13.50 15.01
C ASN A 283 21.22 -14.52 15.18
N TYR A 284 20.24 -14.49 14.27
CA TYR A 284 19.37 -15.61 14.01
C TYR A 284 20.26 -16.62 13.30
N ASP A 285 20.55 -17.71 14.01
CA ASP A 285 21.28 -18.87 13.54
C ASP A 285 20.94 -19.08 12.06
N THR A 286 21.83 -18.62 11.17
CA THR A 286 21.54 -18.62 9.74
C THR A 286 21.80 -20.04 9.31
N ASP A 287 20.77 -20.89 9.44
CA ASP A 287 20.88 -22.29 9.08
C ASP A 287 21.44 -22.38 7.68
N MET A 288 22.53 -23.13 7.57
CA MET A 288 23.19 -23.36 6.31
C MET A 288 22.18 -23.98 5.35
N ILE A 289 22.06 -23.39 4.16
CA ILE A 289 21.35 -24.03 3.04
C ILE A 289 21.81 -25.49 2.96
N ASP A 290 20.86 -26.41 2.77
CA ASP A 290 21.18 -27.82 2.53
C ASP A 290 22.36 -27.91 1.54
N PRO A 291 23.49 -28.52 1.92
CA PRO A 291 24.67 -28.62 1.05
C PRO A 291 24.34 -29.25 -0.32
N ARG A 292 23.32 -30.13 -0.37
CA ARG A 292 22.80 -30.73 -1.60
C ARG A 292 22.15 -29.71 -2.52
N LEU A 293 21.57 -28.65 -1.98
CA LEU A 293 21.00 -27.54 -2.74
C LEU A 293 22.07 -26.48 -3.05
N SER A 294 22.85 -26.07 -2.05
CA SER A 294 23.87 -25.02 -2.16
C SER A 294 24.87 -25.28 -3.30
N LYS A 295 25.29 -26.54 -3.51
CA LYS A 295 26.22 -26.92 -4.59
C LYS A 295 25.73 -26.55 -6.02
N HIS A 296 24.44 -26.33 -6.21
CA HIS A 296 23.84 -26.05 -7.51
C HIS A 296 23.44 -24.59 -7.73
N LEU A 297 23.46 -23.75 -6.68
CA LEU A 297 22.96 -22.39 -6.75
C LEU A 297 24.11 -21.39 -6.91
N SER A 298 23.93 -20.37 -7.75
CA SER A 298 24.81 -19.19 -7.74
C SER A 298 24.84 -18.50 -6.37
N ALA A 299 25.92 -17.79 -6.05
CA ALA A 299 26.10 -17.11 -4.76
C ALA A 299 24.97 -16.10 -4.46
N ASP A 300 24.51 -15.37 -5.49
CA ASP A 300 23.40 -14.42 -5.35
C ASP A 300 22.09 -15.12 -5.02
N LEU A 301 21.81 -16.27 -5.66
CA LEU A 301 20.60 -17.04 -5.40
C LEU A 301 20.63 -17.74 -4.03
N GLN A 302 21.81 -18.19 -3.58
CA GLN A 302 22.01 -18.71 -2.23
C GLN A 302 21.75 -17.63 -1.17
N THR A 303 22.28 -16.43 -1.38
CA THR A 303 22.09 -15.32 -0.45
C THR A 303 20.61 -15.01 -0.29
N ILE A 304 19.89 -14.79 -1.40
CA ILE A 304 18.47 -14.43 -1.34
C ILE A 304 17.59 -15.57 -0.80
N PHE A 305 17.91 -16.83 -1.10
CA PHE A 305 17.24 -17.98 -0.53
C PHE A 305 17.37 -17.99 1.00
N THR A 306 18.60 -17.82 1.49
CA THR A 306 18.91 -17.80 2.93
C THR A 306 18.15 -16.68 3.64
N GLU A 307 18.11 -15.49 3.05
CA GLU A 307 17.42 -14.33 3.60
C GLU A 307 15.89 -14.51 3.64
N MET A 308 15.28 -15.06 2.58
CA MET A 308 13.85 -15.39 2.58
C MET A 308 13.51 -16.50 3.57
N ASN A 309 14.39 -17.49 3.73
CA ASN A 309 14.22 -18.53 4.73
C ASN A 309 14.35 -17.95 6.16
N GLY A 310 15.26 -17.01 6.37
CA GLY A 310 15.38 -16.25 7.61
C GLY A 310 14.11 -15.47 7.95
N LEU A 311 13.52 -14.79 6.97
CA LEU A 311 12.21 -14.13 7.16
C LEU A 311 11.11 -15.13 7.52
N ALA A 312 11.04 -16.26 6.82
CA ALA A 312 10.02 -17.28 7.09
C ALA A 312 10.13 -17.83 8.53
N ARG A 313 11.35 -18.13 9.00
CA ARG A 313 11.62 -18.58 10.37
C ARG A 313 11.24 -17.52 11.39
N LEU A 314 11.67 -16.27 11.20
CA LEU A 314 11.31 -15.15 12.08
C LEU A 314 9.79 -15.00 12.21
N MET A 315 9.06 -15.14 11.10
CA MET A 315 7.60 -15.10 11.14
C MET A 315 7.01 -16.26 11.92
N ASN A 316 7.52 -17.49 11.73
CA ASN A 316 7.07 -18.67 12.47
C ASN A 316 7.37 -18.54 13.98
N ASP A 317 8.53 -18.01 14.36
CA ASP A 317 8.89 -17.75 15.76
C ASP A 317 7.98 -16.71 16.40
N ALA A 318 7.64 -15.64 15.65
CA ALA A 318 6.68 -14.65 16.11
C ALA A 318 5.28 -15.26 16.29
N CYS A 319 4.84 -16.10 15.35
CA CYS A 319 3.57 -16.84 15.44
C CYS A 319 3.52 -17.77 16.67
N ALA A 320 4.64 -18.42 16.99
CA ALA A 320 4.78 -19.30 18.16
C ALA A 320 4.94 -18.54 19.48
N GLY A 321 5.08 -17.21 19.45
CA GLY A 321 5.34 -16.39 20.64
C GLY A 321 6.77 -16.48 21.16
N HIS A 322 7.71 -17.01 20.37
CA HIS A 322 9.13 -17.08 20.71
C HIS A 322 9.83 -15.73 20.57
N CYS A 323 9.33 -14.84 19.70
CA CYS A 323 9.86 -13.49 19.53
C CYS A 323 8.72 -12.46 19.29
N PRO A 324 9.01 -11.16 19.39
CA PRO A 324 8.01 -10.12 19.12
C PRO A 324 7.54 -10.14 17.66
N ARG A 325 6.25 -9.82 17.45
CA ARG A 325 5.68 -9.62 16.11
C ARG A 325 6.37 -8.50 15.35
N ILE A 326 6.49 -8.68 14.04
CA ILE A 326 7.17 -7.73 13.14
C ILE A 326 6.27 -6.51 12.94
N LYS A 327 6.85 -5.30 13.03
CA LYS A 327 6.09 -4.06 12.74
C LYS A 327 5.71 -4.00 11.25
N PRO A 328 4.52 -3.50 10.86
CA PRO A 328 4.04 -3.59 9.48
C PRO A 328 4.91 -2.87 8.46
N TYR A 329 5.48 -1.72 8.83
CA TYR A 329 6.38 -0.97 7.94
C TYR A 329 7.72 -1.71 7.75
N ILE A 330 8.24 -2.38 8.78
CA ILE A 330 9.47 -3.20 8.70
C ILE A 330 9.23 -4.44 7.84
N PHE A 331 8.11 -5.12 8.05
CA PHE A 331 7.70 -6.28 7.26
C PHE A 331 7.60 -5.92 5.77
N LEU A 332 6.85 -4.84 5.46
CA LEU A 332 6.71 -4.39 4.08
C LEU A 332 8.06 -4.00 3.46
N ASP A 333 8.92 -3.30 4.22
CA ASP A 333 10.24 -2.92 3.73
C ASP A 333 11.11 -4.14 3.40
N THR A 334 11.05 -5.16 4.26
CA THR A 334 11.79 -6.41 4.09
C THR A 334 11.30 -7.16 2.86
N VAL A 335 9.99 -7.32 2.70
CA VAL A 335 9.40 -7.98 1.52
C VAL A 335 9.76 -7.24 0.23
N ILE A 336 9.73 -5.90 0.24
CA ILE A 336 10.12 -5.08 -0.92
C ILE A 336 11.60 -5.33 -1.26
N LEU A 337 12.50 -5.20 -0.28
CA LEU A 337 13.94 -5.32 -0.54
C LEU A 337 14.32 -6.71 -1.06
N LEU A 338 13.75 -7.77 -0.46
CA LEU A 338 13.93 -9.14 -0.94
C LEU A 338 13.38 -9.34 -2.37
N GLY A 339 12.25 -8.70 -2.69
CA GLY A 339 11.69 -8.70 -4.03
C GLY A 339 12.60 -8.04 -5.07
N TYR A 340 13.16 -6.87 -4.76
CA TYR A 340 14.13 -6.19 -5.62
C TYR A 340 15.39 -7.05 -5.85
N ARG A 341 15.93 -7.63 -4.77
CA ARG A 341 17.08 -8.55 -4.86
C ARG A 341 16.78 -9.75 -5.76
N LEU A 342 15.61 -10.39 -5.61
CA LEU A 342 15.21 -11.52 -6.45
C LEU A 342 15.13 -11.15 -7.94
N ILE A 343 14.53 -10.01 -8.27
CA ILE A 343 14.42 -9.52 -9.65
C ILE A 343 15.79 -9.11 -10.21
N GLN A 344 16.72 -8.65 -9.37
CA GLN A 344 18.09 -8.34 -9.76
C GLN A 344 18.93 -9.57 -10.08
N VAL A 345 18.69 -10.72 -9.42
CA VAL A 345 19.32 -12.00 -9.81
C VAL A 345 18.95 -12.32 -11.26
N SER A 346 17.67 -12.23 -11.60
CA SER A 346 17.20 -12.31 -12.98
C SER A 346 15.76 -11.81 -13.10
N PRO A 347 15.42 -10.96 -14.09
CA PRO A 347 14.04 -10.67 -14.44
C PRO A 347 13.27 -11.96 -14.79
N LEU A 348 11.97 -12.00 -14.47
CA LEU A 348 11.17 -13.22 -14.65
C LEU A 348 10.91 -13.56 -16.13
N SER A 349 10.91 -12.53 -16.99
CA SER A 349 10.78 -12.65 -18.44
C SER A 349 12.14 -12.49 -19.11
N GLY A 350 12.34 -13.24 -20.21
CA GLY A 350 13.54 -13.15 -21.03
C GLY A 350 14.49 -14.35 -20.88
N PRO A 351 15.66 -14.30 -21.55
CA PRO A 351 16.66 -15.37 -21.48
C PRO A 351 17.22 -15.50 -20.06
N ARG A 352 17.22 -16.73 -19.52
CA ARG A 352 17.71 -17.03 -18.18
C ARG A 352 18.92 -17.96 -18.26
N ALA A 353 20.05 -17.52 -17.73
CA ALA A 353 21.28 -18.30 -17.65
C ALA A 353 21.30 -19.23 -16.43
N PHE A 354 20.16 -19.87 -16.13
CA PHE A 354 19.99 -20.75 -14.98
C PHE A 354 20.01 -22.21 -15.40
N THR A 355 20.55 -23.05 -14.52
CA THR A 355 20.23 -24.47 -14.56
C THR A 355 18.73 -24.69 -14.28
N ARG A 356 18.21 -25.88 -14.58
CA ARG A 356 16.80 -26.21 -14.30
C ARG A 356 16.46 -26.05 -12.81
N LEU A 357 17.37 -26.48 -11.92
CA LEU A 357 17.19 -26.39 -10.48
C LEU A 357 17.25 -24.94 -9.98
N GLU A 358 18.21 -24.13 -10.44
CA GLU A 358 18.26 -22.70 -10.11
C GLU A 358 17.00 -21.96 -10.56
N ASN A 359 16.52 -22.26 -11.77
CA ASN A 359 15.28 -21.68 -12.26
C ASN A 359 14.09 -22.11 -11.38
N ALA A 360 14.05 -23.36 -10.92
CA ALA A 360 13.01 -23.82 -10.02
C ALA A 360 13.04 -23.10 -8.67
N VAL A 361 14.22 -22.95 -8.06
CA VAL A 361 14.39 -22.20 -6.82
C VAL A 361 14.00 -20.74 -7.00
N HIS A 362 14.46 -20.08 -8.06
CA HIS A 362 14.12 -18.69 -8.37
C HIS A 362 12.61 -18.49 -8.52
N MET A 363 11.91 -19.40 -9.21
CA MET A 363 10.45 -19.36 -9.33
C MET A 363 9.75 -19.64 -7.98
N GLY A 364 10.22 -20.59 -7.20
CA GLY A 364 9.67 -20.87 -5.88
C GLY A 364 9.78 -19.66 -4.93
N LEU A 365 10.91 -18.95 -4.96
CA LEU A 365 11.10 -17.71 -4.21
C LEU A 365 10.16 -16.59 -4.70
N ALA A 366 9.92 -16.49 -6.01
CA ALA A 366 8.94 -15.55 -6.56
C ALA A 366 7.51 -15.85 -6.09
N VAL A 367 7.12 -17.12 -6.05
CA VAL A 367 5.81 -17.58 -5.56
C VAL A 367 5.66 -17.34 -4.05
N PHE A 368 6.72 -17.57 -3.27
CA PHE A 368 6.78 -17.25 -1.85
C PHE A 368 6.60 -15.75 -1.60
N LEU A 369 7.35 -14.89 -2.30
CA LEU A 369 7.21 -13.43 -2.26
C LEU A 369 5.79 -12.98 -2.60
N MET A 370 5.21 -13.56 -3.65
CA MET A 370 3.84 -13.26 -4.09
C MET A 370 2.83 -13.51 -2.96
N ALA A 371 3.00 -14.54 -2.14
CA ALA A 371 2.14 -14.80 -0.98
C ALA A 371 2.27 -13.73 0.12
N LEU A 372 3.41 -13.04 0.23
CA LEU A 372 3.64 -11.98 1.20
C LEU A 372 3.28 -10.57 0.68
N LEU A 373 3.30 -10.36 -0.65
CA LEU A 373 2.95 -9.11 -1.31
C LEU A 373 1.43 -8.89 -1.38
N ARG A 374 0.87 -8.34 -0.30
CA ARG A 374 -0.57 -8.05 -0.20
C ARG A 374 -0.96 -6.76 -0.91
N GLY A 375 -2.01 -6.81 -1.72
CA GLY A 375 -2.58 -5.64 -2.42
C GLY A 375 -3.31 -4.68 -1.48
N LEU A 376 -3.97 -3.64 -2.03
CA LEU A 376 -4.71 -2.66 -1.23
C LEU A 376 -5.83 -3.29 -0.38
N ALA A 377 -6.42 -4.36 -0.89
CA ALA A 377 -7.43 -5.17 -0.22
C ALA A 377 -6.87 -6.19 0.80
N MET A 378 -5.55 -6.18 1.02
CA MET A 378 -4.80 -7.15 1.83
C MET A 378 -4.92 -8.61 1.39
N LYS A 379 -5.44 -8.86 0.18
CA LYS A 379 -5.40 -10.15 -0.49
C LYS A 379 -4.08 -10.33 -1.24
N VAL A 380 -3.70 -11.59 -1.42
CA VAL A 380 -2.64 -11.98 -2.36
C VAL A 380 -3.02 -11.48 -3.75
N SER A 381 -2.10 -10.74 -4.38
CA SER A 381 -2.32 -10.22 -5.74
C SER A 381 -2.08 -11.36 -6.72
N ASN A 382 -2.98 -11.55 -7.69
CA ASN A 382 -2.73 -12.50 -8.78
C ASN A 382 -1.66 -11.93 -9.72
N VAL A 383 -0.63 -12.73 -10.01
CA VAL A 383 0.48 -12.40 -10.90
C VAL A 383 0.53 -13.53 -11.94
N PRO A 384 -0.15 -13.35 -13.10
CA PRO A 384 -0.32 -14.43 -14.07
C PRO A 384 1.00 -15.02 -14.56
N LEU A 385 2.00 -14.16 -14.79
CA LEU A 385 3.32 -14.59 -15.25
C LEU A 385 4.02 -15.52 -14.24
N VAL A 386 4.10 -15.13 -12.97
CA VAL A 386 4.70 -15.97 -11.91
C VAL A 386 3.96 -17.30 -11.82
N SER A 387 2.64 -17.26 -11.92
CA SER A 387 1.80 -18.46 -11.87
C SER A 387 2.06 -19.39 -13.05
N GLU A 388 2.16 -18.85 -14.27
CA GLU A 388 2.47 -19.60 -15.49
C GLU A 388 3.87 -20.22 -15.44
N LEU A 389 4.86 -19.45 -15.00
CA LEU A 389 6.23 -19.93 -14.86
C LEU A 389 6.33 -21.03 -13.79
N ALA A 390 5.64 -20.88 -12.66
CA ALA A 390 5.56 -21.91 -11.63
C ALA A 390 4.91 -23.20 -12.16
N ARG A 391 3.85 -23.09 -12.99
CA ARG A 391 3.23 -24.25 -13.66
C ARG A 391 4.23 -24.95 -14.56
N SER A 392 4.92 -24.23 -15.44
CA SER A 392 5.88 -24.83 -16.37
C SER A 392 7.00 -25.52 -15.59
N VAL A 393 7.60 -24.86 -14.61
CA VAL A 393 8.66 -25.46 -13.78
C VAL A 393 8.18 -26.73 -13.06
N ALA A 394 6.99 -26.72 -12.47
CA ALA A 394 6.49 -27.86 -11.72
C ALA A 394 6.09 -29.03 -12.64
N ARG A 395 5.45 -28.76 -13.78
CA ARG A 395 5.00 -29.78 -14.74
C ARG A 395 6.17 -30.41 -15.51
N ASP A 396 7.06 -29.57 -16.04
CA ASP A 396 8.12 -29.99 -16.94
C ASP A 396 9.35 -30.53 -16.18
N HIS A 397 9.22 -30.67 -14.86
CA HIS A 397 10.29 -31.18 -14.01
C HIS A 397 10.65 -32.62 -14.36
N ALA A 398 11.92 -32.81 -14.73
CA ALA A 398 12.52 -34.10 -15.06
C ALA A 398 13.80 -34.38 -14.23
N GLY A 399 14.00 -33.68 -13.11
CA GLY A 399 15.15 -33.88 -12.23
C GLY A 399 15.08 -35.23 -11.52
N SER A 400 16.21 -35.93 -11.45
CA SER A 400 16.29 -37.25 -10.82
C SER A 400 16.76 -37.19 -9.37
N GLU A 401 17.50 -36.14 -8.98
CA GLU A 401 18.05 -36.03 -7.63
C GLU A 401 16.92 -35.86 -6.59
N GLN A 402 17.23 -36.15 -5.33
CA GLN A 402 16.28 -35.97 -4.24
C GLN A 402 15.92 -34.48 -4.07
N VAL A 403 16.94 -33.60 -4.12
CA VAL A 403 16.77 -32.15 -3.89
C VAL A 403 15.89 -31.50 -4.96
N ASP A 404 15.98 -31.97 -6.20
CA ASP A 404 15.14 -31.58 -7.32
C ASP A 404 13.65 -31.76 -6.97
N LYS A 405 13.29 -32.95 -6.48
CA LYS A 405 11.92 -33.31 -6.11
C LYS A 405 11.44 -32.57 -4.86
N GLU A 406 12.33 -32.35 -3.89
CA GLU A 406 12.04 -31.56 -2.68
C GLU A 406 11.69 -30.10 -3.04
N VAL A 407 12.43 -29.48 -3.98
CA VAL A 407 12.12 -28.14 -4.48
C VAL A 407 10.77 -28.10 -5.19
N ILE A 408 10.45 -29.10 -6.03
CA ILE A 408 9.13 -29.15 -6.69
C ILE A 408 8.00 -29.32 -5.68
N LEU A 409 8.19 -30.18 -4.67
CA LEU A 409 7.22 -30.32 -3.59
C LEU A 409 6.97 -28.98 -2.92
N TRP A 410 8.03 -28.24 -2.57
CA TRP A 410 7.92 -26.92 -1.99
C TRP A 410 7.13 -25.94 -2.89
N ILE A 411 7.45 -25.87 -4.19
CA ILE A 411 6.73 -25.03 -5.16
C ILE A 411 5.23 -25.36 -5.21
N LEU A 412 4.88 -26.65 -5.25
CA LEU A 412 3.48 -27.10 -5.27
C LEU A 412 2.72 -26.61 -4.04
N PHE A 413 3.31 -26.75 -2.85
CA PHE A 413 2.66 -26.38 -1.59
C PHE A 413 2.60 -24.86 -1.36
N VAL A 414 3.69 -24.13 -1.62
CA VAL A 414 3.68 -22.66 -1.49
C VAL A 414 2.76 -22.03 -2.55
N GLY A 415 2.81 -22.56 -3.77
CA GLY A 415 2.00 -22.09 -4.90
C GLY A 415 0.50 -22.35 -4.75
N GLN A 416 0.09 -23.30 -3.92
CA GLN A 416 -1.33 -23.52 -3.62
C GLN A 416 -2.01 -22.28 -3.01
N THR A 417 -1.24 -21.42 -2.33
CA THR A 417 -1.78 -20.21 -1.70
C THR A 417 -1.85 -19.00 -2.62
N SER A 418 -0.99 -18.93 -3.63
CA SER A 418 -0.77 -17.72 -4.41
C SER A 418 -0.82 -17.91 -5.93
N ALA A 419 -0.38 -19.06 -6.46
CA ALA A 419 -0.14 -19.27 -7.89
C ALA A 419 -1.12 -20.25 -8.58
N PHE A 420 -1.59 -21.27 -7.86
CA PHE A 420 -2.42 -22.33 -8.43
C PHE A 420 -3.90 -22.18 -8.02
N GLY A 421 -4.80 -22.51 -8.94
CA GLY A 421 -6.24 -22.42 -8.71
C GLY A 421 -6.98 -23.68 -9.17
N LYS A 422 -8.32 -23.65 -9.11
CA LYS A 422 -9.15 -24.82 -9.47
C LYS A 422 -8.92 -25.33 -10.90
N ALA A 423 -8.52 -24.45 -11.82
CA ALA A 423 -8.20 -24.83 -13.20
C ALA A 423 -6.92 -25.68 -13.29
N ASP A 424 -6.11 -25.72 -12.23
CA ASP A 424 -4.88 -26.49 -12.15
C ASP A 424 -5.07 -27.90 -11.58
N ASP A 425 -6.21 -28.19 -10.95
CA ASP A 425 -6.47 -29.46 -10.25
C ASP A 425 -6.15 -30.70 -11.12
N GLU A 426 -6.43 -30.66 -12.43
CA GLU A 426 -6.26 -31.78 -13.37
C GLU A 426 -4.81 -32.29 -13.48
N TRP A 427 -3.83 -31.38 -13.53
CA TRP A 427 -2.41 -31.74 -13.62
C TRP A 427 -1.72 -31.71 -12.25
N PHE A 428 -2.23 -30.86 -11.36
CA PHE A 428 -1.60 -30.55 -10.08
C PHE A 428 -1.62 -31.77 -9.14
N PHE A 429 -2.79 -32.41 -8.98
CA PHE A 429 -2.92 -33.56 -8.08
C PHE A 429 -2.09 -34.77 -8.52
N PRO A 430 -2.12 -35.17 -9.82
CA PRO A 430 -1.22 -36.21 -10.30
C PRO A 430 0.25 -35.89 -10.06
N LYS A 431 0.68 -34.65 -10.33
CA LYS A 431 2.08 -34.27 -10.13
C LYS A 431 2.49 -34.31 -8.67
N MET A 432 1.64 -33.82 -7.77
CA MET A 432 1.90 -33.87 -6.34
C MET A 432 2.00 -35.32 -5.84
N ALA A 433 1.09 -36.21 -6.26
CA ALA A 433 1.10 -37.62 -5.88
C ALA A 433 2.35 -38.36 -6.43
N GLU A 434 2.77 -38.03 -7.65
CA GLU A 434 4.03 -38.51 -8.22
C GLU A 434 5.24 -38.07 -7.38
N THR A 435 5.31 -36.77 -7.06
CA THR A 435 6.41 -36.20 -6.29
C THR A 435 6.48 -36.79 -4.89
N THR A 436 5.37 -36.89 -4.16
CA THR A 436 5.34 -37.44 -2.78
C THR A 436 5.71 -38.92 -2.76
N ARG A 437 5.21 -39.72 -3.71
CA ARG A 437 5.59 -41.12 -3.87
C ARG A 437 7.08 -41.27 -4.16
N SER A 438 7.63 -40.42 -5.03
CA SER A 438 9.04 -40.45 -5.40
C SER A 438 9.98 -40.07 -4.25
N LEU A 439 9.47 -39.29 -3.29
CA LEU A 439 10.16 -38.89 -2.06
C LEU A 439 9.93 -39.87 -0.90
N GLY A 440 9.07 -40.89 -1.07
CA GLY A 440 8.71 -41.83 -0.02
C GLY A 440 7.88 -41.22 1.12
N ILE A 441 7.16 -40.13 0.86
CA ILE A 441 6.38 -39.38 1.85
C ILE A 441 5.00 -40.01 2.01
N ASN A 442 4.65 -40.40 3.23
CA ASN A 442 3.39 -41.09 3.53
C ASN A 442 2.50 -40.35 4.53
N SER A 443 2.97 -39.23 5.08
CA SER A 443 2.29 -38.49 6.13
C SER A 443 2.42 -36.97 5.93
N TRP A 444 1.50 -36.22 6.53
CA TRP A 444 1.58 -34.75 6.56
C TRP A 444 2.81 -34.28 7.34
N GLU A 445 3.20 -35.02 8.38
CA GLU A 445 4.39 -34.74 9.19
C GLU A 445 5.65 -34.83 8.34
N ASP A 446 5.74 -35.80 7.43
CA ASP A 446 6.88 -35.92 6.52
C ASP A 446 6.89 -34.82 5.46
N VAL A 447 5.73 -34.43 4.91
CA VAL A 447 5.62 -33.22 4.07
C VAL A 447 6.13 -32.00 4.84
N SER A 448 5.65 -31.80 6.06
CA SER A 448 6.00 -30.65 6.89
C SER A 448 7.49 -30.57 7.19
N LYS A 449 8.15 -31.72 7.44
CA LYS A 449 9.62 -31.78 7.61
C LYS A 449 10.37 -31.31 6.37
N VAL A 450 9.93 -31.71 5.17
CA VAL A 450 10.54 -31.25 3.92
C VAL A 450 10.28 -29.76 3.72
N LEU A 451 9.05 -29.30 3.90
CA LEU A 451 8.72 -27.88 3.69
C LEU A 451 9.44 -26.94 4.67
N ALA A 452 9.77 -27.42 5.88
CA ALA A 452 10.51 -26.65 6.88
C ALA A 452 11.96 -26.34 6.47
N THR A 453 12.54 -27.04 5.48
CA THR A 453 13.90 -26.74 4.98
C THR A 453 13.90 -25.63 3.91
N PHE A 454 12.73 -25.18 3.48
CA PHE A 454 12.54 -24.12 2.49
C PHE A 454 11.79 -22.93 3.09
N PRO A 455 11.79 -21.75 2.43
CA PRO A 455 10.98 -20.62 2.87
C PRO A 455 9.49 -20.99 2.98
N TRP A 456 9.02 -21.10 4.21
CA TRP A 456 7.67 -21.55 4.55
C TRP A 456 7.17 -20.87 5.81
N VAL A 457 6.05 -20.14 5.71
CA VAL A 457 5.36 -19.55 6.86
C VAL A 457 4.12 -20.37 7.19
N SER A 458 4.07 -20.94 8.38
CA SER A 458 3.01 -21.87 8.80
C SER A 458 1.63 -21.23 8.81
N ASP A 459 1.51 -19.97 9.21
CA ASP A 459 0.21 -19.29 9.24
C ASP A 459 -0.29 -18.88 7.85
N VAL A 460 0.62 -18.61 6.91
CA VAL A 460 0.29 -18.26 5.53
C VAL A 460 -0.01 -19.52 4.70
N HIS A 461 0.81 -20.55 4.83
CA HIS A 461 0.76 -21.72 3.95
C HIS A 461 0.18 -22.98 4.61
N GLY A 462 0.32 -23.15 5.93
CA GLY A 462 0.05 -24.38 6.66
C GLY A 462 -1.38 -24.90 6.50
N LYS A 463 -2.39 -24.05 6.78
CA LYS A 463 -3.80 -24.46 6.69
C LYS A 463 -4.19 -24.91 5.28
N SER A 464 -3.77 -24.15 4.26
CA SER A 464 -4.05 -24.47 2.85
C SER A 464 -3.30 -25.72 2.39
N GLY A 465 -2.02 -25.85 2.77
CA GLY A 465 -1.19 -27.01 2.46
C GLY A 465 -1.70 -28.29 3.10
N GLN A 466 -2.11 -28.24 4.36
CA GLN A 466 -2.66 -29.42 5.04
C GLN A 466 -4.00 -29.85 4.42
N ALA A 467 -4.88 -28.89 4.14
CA ALA A 467 -6.13 -29.17 3.44
C ALA A 467 -5.89 -29.78 2.05
N LEU A 468 -4.86 -29.29 1.34
CA LEU A 468 -4.45 -29.83 0.05
C LEU A 468 -3.98 -31.29 0.14
N TRP A 469 -3.10 -31.59 1.11
CA TRP A 469 -2.60 -32.95 1.35
C TRP A 469 -3.75 -33.95 1.60
N TYR A 470 -4.69 -33.58 2.47
CA TYR A 470 -5.84 -34.43 2.74
C TYR A 470 -6.75 -34.56 1.52
N LYS A 471 -7.00 -33.49 0.76
CA LYS A 471 -7.78 -33.59 -0.49
C LYS A 471 -7.14 -34.56 -1.49
N SER A 472 -5.82 -34.60 -1.59
CA SER A 472 -5.11 -35.46 -2.54
C SER A 472 -5.00 -36.94 -2.17
N THR A 473 -5.11 -37.27 -0.88
CA THR A 473 -5.04 -38.67 -0.41
C THR A 473 -6.37 -39.41 -0.57
N PHE A 474 -7.44 -38.71 -0.95
CA PHE A 474 -8.75 -39.29 -1.31
C PHE A 474 -8.95 -39.49 -2.83
N PHE A 475 -7.92 -39.22 -3.64
CA PHE A 475 -7.83 -39.59 -5.06
C PHE A 475 -6.77 -40.67 -5.23
#